data_AF-A0AAD7XNZ5-F1
#
_entry.id   AF-A0AAD7XNZ5-F1
#
_cell.length_a   1.000
_cell.length_b   1.000
_cell.length_c   1.000
_cell.angle_alpha   90.00
_cell.angle_beta   90.00
_cell.angle_gamma   90.00
#
_symmetry.space_group_name_H-M   'P 1'
#
loop_
_entity.id
_entity.type
_entity.pdbx_description
1 polymer ?
#
loop_
_entity_poly.entity_id
_entity_poly.type
_entity_poly.pdbx_seq_one_letter_code
_entity_poly.pdbx_strand_id
1 'polypeptide(L)'
;MVVVGHGQHEEEDEENWFWWQRGLVHAPRAVVVWDHTDESRESRGIVEPGRKVTWSELFLDLVLVTNVAKLGEAYQSGALSLMEVALLYRTIHNCWWSTTKYAMRFHTDDLPHKAKTGLCMFFLLFAGLRLGAPFGPAARQVALAAGLYHAVMAASVWRVVASIPEARRHMTRDALVPSILEAAGCLVASRLEAHVFGLLTVLAFFELFWSALVHYAWETLPKKERIPVHIHHLVERRGCIRLILMGEVVTGCAVSTRITPESVASVSLAFLSIFNMKLLAFDVDSVPSRRHAVRIGVFARPLIWLEAAFAFDFCMGIAGSCVRIILSMLTSDITSVRAEEAHVLLCASVAAAVLCLTLEHLMHDQAHVLGTRHCWTTWGRPSHKDHFEEKDDDDDDLAQARRIFYFQVASEAGIFVSCVALAAYCSSIERDYEVLLVLASIAALTTLAVVVNLLDEVHLIWTRASAGSAAERRALATTPRELSLVG
;
A
#
# COMPACT_ATOMS: atom_id res chain seq x y z
N MET A 1 27.32 -41.77 15.38
CA MET A 1 28.08 -40.78 14.59
C MET A 1 27.04 -39.95 13.85
N VAL A 2 26.57 -38.88 14.51
CA VAL A 2 25.52 -37.99 13.98
C VAL A 2 26.26 -36.94 13.16
N VAL A 3 26.06 -36.98 11.84
CA VAL A 3 26.60 -35.95 10.94
C VAL A 3 25.72 -34.71 11.11
N VAL A 4 26.14 -33.84 12.03
CA VAL A 4 25.70 -32.45 12.08
C VAL A 4 26.35 -31.79 10.87
N GLY A 5 25.60 -31.70 9.77
CA GLY A 5 25.99 -30.90 8.63
C GLY A 5 26.07 -29.45 9.08
N HIS A 6 27.29 -28.92 9.17
CA HIS A 6 27.48 -27.48 9.23
C HIS A 6 26.86 -26.89 7.97
N GLY A 7 25.72 -26.20 8.14
CA GLY A 7 25.15 -25.33 7.13
C GLY A 7 26.17 -24.25 6.82
N GLN A 8 26.97 -24.49 5.78
CA GLN A 8 27.56 -23.41 5.02
C GLN A 8 26.37 -22.60 4.55
N HIS A 9 26.23 -21.40 5.10
CA HIS A 9 25.60 -20.29 4.38
C HIS A 9 26.43 -20.13 3.11
N GLU A 10 26.11 -20.93 2.09
CA GLU A 10 26.24 -20.48 0.72
C GLU A 10 25.45 -19.17 0.71
N GLU A 11 26.18 -18.06 0.79
CA GLU A 11 25.83 -16.88 0.02
C GLU A 11 25.64 -17.41 -1.40
N GLU A 12 24.45 -17.95 -1.68
CA GLU A 12 24.03 -18.37 -3.00
C GLU A 12 24.23 -17.12 -3.84
N ASP A 13 25.31 -17.14 -4.62
CA ASP A 13 25.64 -16.13 -5.60
C ASP A 13 24.33 -15.73 -6.27
N GLU A 14 23.93 -14.46 -6.10
CA GLU A 14 22.87 -13.79 -6.86
C GLU A 14 23.24 -13.72 -8.37
N GLU A 15 24.15 -14.58 -8.86
CA GLU A 15 24.42 -14.85 -10.25
C GLU A 15 23.23 -15.56 -10.90
N ASN A 16 22.32 -14.76 -11.43
CA ASN A 16 21.60 -15.02 -12.69
C ASN A 16 21.23 -16.48 -12.95
N TRP A 17 20.44 -17.07 -12.05
CA TRP A 17 19.75 -18.31 -12.34
C TRP A 17 18.70 -18.04 -13.39
N PHE A 18 19.02 -18.35 -14.64
CA PHE A 18 18.02 -18.33 -15.68
C PHE A 18 16.90 -19.32 -15.33
N TRP A 19 15.67 -18.83 -15.29
CA TRP A 19 14.48 -19.58 -14.85
C TRP A 19 14.33 -20.98 -15.49
N TRP A 20 14.84 -21.18 -16.70
CA TRP A 20 14.79 -22.46 -17.40
C TRP A 20 15.76 -23.53 -16.85
N GLN A 21 16.77 -23.17 -16.06
CA GLN A 21 17.76 -24.11 -15.53
C GLN A 21 17.17 -25.08 -14.50
N ARG A 22 16.09 -24.69 -13.80
CA ARG A 22 15.36 -25.55 -12.84
C ARG A 22 14.22 -26.35 -13.49
N GLY A 23 14.21 -26.40 -14.83
CA GLY A 23 13.13 -26.97 -15.64
C GLY A 23 12.03 -25.95 -15.93
N LEU A 24 11.23 -26.22 -16.97
CA LEU A 24 10.16 -25.31 -17.40
C LEU A 24 9.02 -25.20 -16.38
N VAL A 25 8.81 -26.23 -15.56
CA VAL A 25 7.70 -26.34 -14.62
C VAL A 25 8.24 -26.93 -13.32
N HIS A 26 8.14 -26.18 -12.21
CA HIS A 26 8.52 -26.68 -10.89
C HIS A 26 7.48 -26.30 -9.84
N ALA A 27 7.41 -27.05 -8.74
CA ALA A 27 6.42 -26.77 -7.69
C ALA A 27 6.59 -25.34 -7.14
N PRO A 28 5.49 -24.65 -6.78
CA PRO A 28 5.56 -23.41 -6.04
C PRO A 28 6.27 -23.58 -4.70
N ARG A 29 7.05 -22.57 -4.31
CA ARG A 29 7.75 -22.53 -3.02
C ARG A 29 7.13 -21.44 -2.15
N ALA A 30 6.93 -21.74 -0.87
CA ALA A 30 6.55 -20.72 0.10
C ALA A 30 7.75 -19.80 0.37
N VAL A 31 7.52 -18.49 0.44
CA VAL A 31 8.57 -17.47 0.69
C VAL A 31 9.03 -17.51 2.14
N VAL A 32 8.12 -17.85 3.03
CA VAL A 32 8.37 -17.90 4.45
C VAL A 32 8.00 -19.30 4.92
N VAL A 33 9.01 -20.05 5.32
CA VAL A 33 8.86 -21.41 5.86
C VAL A 33 8.87 -21.29 7.38
N TRP A 34 7.85 -21.86 8.04
CA TRP A 34 7.88 -22.00 9.49
C TRP A 34 8.82 -23.14 9.86
N ASP A 35 9.86 -22.82 10.62
CA ASP A 35 10.58 -23.86 11.35
C ASP A 35 9.76 -24.26 12.58
N HIS A 36 9.08 -25.39 12.48
CA HIS A 36 8.28 -25.95 13.58
C HIS A 36 9.13 -26.68 14.62
N THR A 37 10.43 -26.82 14.42
CA THR A 37 11.30 -27.64 15.27
C THR A 37 11.92 -26.88 16.44
N ASP A 38 11.87 -25.54 16.43
CA ASP A 38 12.47 -24.69 17.46
C ASP A 38 11.42 -23.77 18.12
N GLU A 39 10.63 -24.34 19.04
CA GLU A 39 9.65 -23.57 19.85
C GLU A 39 10.32 -22.45 20.65
N SER A 40 11.63 -22.57 20.95
CA SER A 40 12.42 -21.54 21.65
C SER A 40 12.78 -20.34 20.76
N ARG A 41 12.64 -20.49 19.43
CA ARG A 41 12.83 -19.45 18.42
C ARG A 41 11.53 -19.04 17.73
N GLU A 42 10.41 -19.05 18.47
CA GLU A 42 9.08 -18.58 18.03
C GLU A 42 9.05 -17.15 17.42
N SER A 43 10.17 -16.42 17.41
CA SER A 43 10.31 -15.04 16.93
C SER A 43 11.15 -14.84 15.65
N ARG A 44 11.79 -15.88 15.10
CA ARG A 44 12.57 -15.78 13.86
C ARG A 44 12.16 -16.86 12.87
N GLY A 45 11.00 -16.69 12.23
CA GLY A 45 10.81 -17.32 10.92
C GLY A 45 12.03 -17.00 10.07
N ILE A 46 12.60 -18.01 9.39
CA ILE A 46 13.63 -17.79 8.38
C ILE A 46 12.91 -17.11 7.22
N VAL A 47 12.69 -15.81 7.36
CA VAL A 47 12.33 -14.92 6.27
C VAL A 47 13.53 -14.98 5.35
N GLU A 48 13.36 -15.35 4.07
CA GLU A 48 14.39 -15.13 3.05
C GLU A 48 14.80 -13.64 3.14
N PRO A 49 15.93 -13.31 3.78
CA PRO A 49 16.28 -11.93 3.99
C PRO A 49 16.61 -11.38 2.61
N GLY A 50 15.77 -10.49 2.09
CA GLY A 50 16.04 -9.86 0.80
C GLY A 50 15.25 -10.37 -0.41
N ARG A 51 14.08 -11.02 -0.24
CA ARG A 51 13.13 -11.05 -1.37
C ARG A 51 12.75 -9.61 -1.74
N LYS A 52 13.30 -9.14 -2.86
CA LYS A 52 12.99 -7.85 -3.49
C LYS A 52 11.81 -7.99 -4.45
N VAL A 53 11.20 -6.86 -4.79
CA VAL A 53 10.24 -6.81 -5.88
C VAL A 53 10.90 -7.21 -7.19
N THR A 54 10.28 -8.15 -7.90
CA THR A 54 10.75 -8.62 -9.20
C THR A 54 10.42 -7.62 -10.31
N TRP A 55 11.18 -7.65 -11.40
CA TRP A 55 10.89 -6.82 -12.58
C TRP A 55 9.49 -7.06 -13.17
N SER A 56 9.00 -8.30 -13.15
CA SER A 56 7.65 -8.62 -13.62
C SER A 56 6.56 -8.03 -12.73
N GLU A 57 6.80 -7.94 -11.42
CA GLU A 57 5.91 -7.28 -10.47
C GLU A 57 5.88 -5.76 -10.71
N LEU A 58 7.05 -5.10 -10.88
CA LEU A 58 7.10 -3.66 -11.23
C LEU A 58 6.41 -3.37 -12.56
N PHE A 59 6.61 -4.23 -13.56
CA PHE A 59 5.95 -4.06 -14.86
C PHE A 59 4.44 -4.23 -14.77
N LEU A 60 3.95 -5.09 -13.87
CA LEU A 60 2.51 -5.22 -13.61
C LEU A 60 1.94 -3.93 -13.01
N ASP A 61 2.67 -3.29 -12.11
CA ASP A 61 2.25 -2.01 -11.51
C ASP A 61 2.19 -0.89 -12.55
N LEU A 62 3.10 -0.91 -13.54
CA LEU A 62 3.06 0.02 -14.68
C LEU A 62 1.80 -0.16 -15.55
N VAL A 63 1.39 -1.41 -15.79
CA VAL A 63 0.12 -1.69 -16.51
C VAL A 63 -1.08 -1.24 -15.68
N LEU A 64 -1.02 -1.39 -14.35
CA LEU A 64 -2.06 -0.93 -13.45
C LEU A 64 -2.23 0.59 -13.52
N VAL A 65 -1.14 1.37 -13.41
CA VAL A 65 -1.25 2.84 -13.46
C VAL A 65 -1.74 3.34 -14.81
N THR A 66 -1.40 2.65 -15.90
CA THR A 66 -1.95 2.98 -17.22
C THR A 66 -3.49 2.93 -17.22
N ASN A 67 -4.09 1.97 -16.50
CA ASN A 67 -5.54 1.92 -16.32
C ASN A 67 -6.05 3.08 -15.47
N VAL A 68 -5.33 3.45 -14.41
CA VAL A 68 -5.70 4.58 -13.55
C VAL A 68 -5.64 5.91 -14.30
N ALA A 69 -4.61 6.13 -15.12
CA ALA A 69 -4.51 7.27 -16.01
C ALA A 69 -5.74 7.36 -16.94
N LYS A 70 -6.16 6.22 -17.52
CA LYS A 70 -7.35 6.12 -18.37
C LYS A 70 -8.66 6.38 -17.61
N LEU A 71 -8.78 5.93 -16.36
CA LEU A 71 -9.90 6.32 -15.49
C LEU A 71 -9.92 7.83 -15.25
N GLY A 72 -8.75 8.43 -15.02
CA GLY A 72 -8.59 9.87 -14.86
C GLY A 72 -9.01 10.65 -16.12
N GLU A 73 -8.59 10.21 -17.31
CA GLU A 73 -9.03 10.79 -18.59
C GLU A 73 -10.56 10.70 -18.76
N ALA A 74 -11.15 9.54 -18.45
CA ALA A 74 -12.59 9.33 -18.56
C ALA A 74 -13.40 10.16 -17.55
N TYR A 75 -12.84 10.39 -16.36
CA TYR A 75 -13.38 11.34 -15.38
C TYR A 75 -13.33 12.77 -15.93
N GLN A 76 -12.17 13.19 -16.46
CA GLN A 76 -11.95 14.54 -16.99
C GLN A 76 -12.88 14.85 -18.17
N SER A 77 -13.11 13.88 -19.05
CA SER A 77 -14.00 14.03 -20.20
C SER A 77 -15.49 14.00 -19.84
N GLY A 78 -15.84 13.74 -18.58
CA GLY A 78 -17.21 13.54 -18.13
C GLY A 78 -17.84 12.21 -18.58
N ALA A 79 -17.05 11.28 -19.15
CA ALA A 79 -17.55 9.98 -19.58
C ALA A 79 -17.94 9.08 -18.40
N LEU A 80 -17.28 9.28 -17.25
CA LEU A 80 -17.57 8.60 -15.99
C LEU A 80 -17.79 9.62 -14.87
N SER A 81 -18.73 9.33 -13.98
CA SER A 81 -18.88 9.98 -12.68
C SER A 81 -17.80 9.52 -11.69
N LEU A 82 -17.60 10.26 -10.60
CA LEU A 82 -16.62 9.89 -9.57
C LEU A 82 -16.91 8.51 -8.94
N MET A 83 -18.18 8.19 -8.70
CA MET A 83 -18.59 6.90 -8.15
C MET A 83 -18.28 5.74 -9.09
N GLU A 84 -18.53 5.93 -10.40
CA GLU A 84 -18.20 4.94 -11.42
C GLU A 84 -16.69 4.73 -11.53
N VAL A 85 -15.90 5.81 -11.46
CA VAL A 85 -14.43 5.75 -11.41
C VAL A 85 -13.96 4.98 -10.17
N ALA A 86 -14.51 5.27 -8.99
CA ALA A 86 -14.18 4.57 -7.75
C ALA A 86 -14.47 3.06 -7.84
N LEU A 87 -15.62 2.71 -8.42
CA LEU A 87 -16.04 1.32 -8.58
C LEU A 87 -15.13 0.54 -9.55
N LEU A 88 -14.82 1.14 -10.71
CA LEU A 88 -13.91 0.53 -11.69
C LEU A 88 -12.48 0.45 -11.14
N TYR A 89 -12.01 1.50 -10.45
CA TYR A 89 -10.73 1.50 -9.76
C TYR A 89 -10.65 0.37 -8.73
N ARG A 90 -11.67 0.20 -7.88
CA ARG A 90 -11.71 -0.89 -6.88
C ARG A 90 -11.64 -2.26 -7.55
N THR A 91 -12.35 -2.44 -8.66
CA THR A 91 -12.32 -3.71 -9.44
C THR A 91 -10.93 -4.02 -9.97
N ILE A 92 -10.27 -3.01 -10.56
CA ILE A 92 -8.91 -3.11 -11.10
C ILE A 92 -7.88 -3.32 -9.97
N HIS A 93 -8.04 -2.62 -8.85
CA HIS A 93 -7.22 -2.78 -7.65
C HIS A 93 -7.35 -4.19 -7.05
N ASN A 94 -8.55 -4.79 -7.00
CA ASN A 94 -8.75 -6.15 -6.51
C ASN A 94 -7.97 -7.19 -7.35
N CYS A 95 -7.84 -6.96 -8.66
CA CYS A 95 -6.98 -7.78 -9.52
C CYS A 95 -5.50 -7.67 -9.07
N TRP A 96 -4.99 -6.45 -8.92
CA TRP A 96 -3.63 -6.21 -8.42
C TRP A 96 -3.40 -6.84 -7.05
N TRP A 97 -4.34 -6.63 -6.12
CA TRP A 97 -4.29 -7.16 -4.76
C TRP A 97 -4.24 -8.68 -4.74
N SER A 98 -4.97 -9.36 -5.63
CA SER A 98 -4.92 -10.81 -5.78
C SER A 98 -3.53 -11.32 -6.16
N THR A 99 -2.83 -10.62 -7.07
CA THR A 99 -1.45 -10.97 -7.42
C THR A 99 -0.48 -10.65 -6.28
N THR A 100 -0.63 -9.51 -5.60
CA THR A 100 0.20 -9.16 -4.44
C THR A 100 0.01 -10.17 -3.29
N LYS A 101 -1.23 -10.62 -3.02
CA LYS A 101 -1.53 -11.67 -2.04
C LYS A 101 -0.85 -13.00 -2.34
N TYR A 102 -0.77 -13.36 -3.62
CA TYR A 102 -0.05 -14.55 -4.07
C TYR A 102 1.47 -14.35 -3.89
N ALA A 103 2.00 -13.23 -4.37
CA ALA A 103 3.43 -12.92 -4.36
C ALA A 103 4.01 -12.85 -2.94
N MET A 104 3.28 -12.30 -1.98
CA MET A 104 3.75 -12.19 -0.59
C MET A 104 3.81 -13.52 0.17
N ARG A 105 3.31 -14.62 -0.42
CA ARG A 105 3.34 -15.96 0.19
C ARG A 105 4.14 -16.97 -0.63
N PHE A 106 4.12 -16.85 -1.95
CA PHE A 106 4.75 -17.81 -2.84
C PHE A 106 5.72 -17.13 -3.81
N HIS A 107 6.83 -17.82 -4.05
CA HIS A 107 7.76 -17.49 -5.13
C HIS A 107 7.81 -18.65 -6.11
N THR A 108 7.69 -18.32 -7.39
CA THR A 108 7.90 -19.24 -8.51
C THR A 108 8.54 -18.45 -9.63
N ASP A 109 9.62 -18.95 -10.18
CA ASP A 109 10.22 -18.38 -11.38
C ASP A 109 10.25 -19.46 -12.47
N ASP A 110 9.07 -19.90 -12.90
CA ASP A 110 8.92 -20.92 -13.93
C ASP A 110 8.00 -20.46 -15.07
N LEU A 111 7.91 -21.25 -16.14
CA LEU A 111 7.13 -20.89 -17.31
C LEU A 111 5.64 -20.62 -16.97
N PRO A 112 4.95 -21.45 -16.17
CA PRO A 112 3.57 -21.14 -15.77
C PRO A 112 3.45 -19.83 -14.99
N HIS A 113 4.41 -19.48 -14.12
CA HIS A 113 4.39 -18.20 -13.44
C HIS A 113 4.58 -17.03 -14.42
N LYS A 114 5.53 -17.13 -15.36
CA LYS A 114 5.72 -16.11 -16.41
C LYS A 114 4.47 -15.95 -17.27
N ALA A 115 3.88 -17.07 -17.70
CA ALA A 115 2.64 -17.09 -18.49
C ALA A 115 1.47 -16.47 -17.73
N LYS A 116 1.28 -16.84 -16.45
CA LYS A 116 0.29 -16.22 -15.55
C LYS A 116 0.49 -14.71 -15.50
N THR A 117 1.71 -14.24 -15.21
CA THR A 117 1.98 -12.80 -15.07
C THR A 117 1.72 -12.05 -16.38
N GLY A 118 2.12 -12.60 -17.53
CA GLY A 118 1.81 -12.05 -18.84
C GLY A 118 0.31 -11.99 -19.14
N LEU A 119 -0.45 -13.04 -18.81
CA LEU A 119 -1.92 -13.06 -18.95
C LEU A 119 -2.60 -12.04 -18.04
N CYS A 120 -2.15 -11.93 -16.78
CA CYS A 120 -2.64 -10.92 -15.85
C CYS A 120 -2.44 -9.50 -16.38
N MET A 121 -1.24 -9.19 -16.91
CA MET A 121 -0.96 -7.90 -17.56
C MET A 121 -1.84 -7.68 -18.80
N PHE A 122 -1.99 -8.70 -19.64
CA PHE A 122 -2.84 -8.63 -20.84
C PHE A 122 -4.30 -8.31 -20.48
N PHE A 123 -4.86 -8.97 -19.47
CA PHE A 123 -6.24 -8.71 -19.05
C PHE A 123 -6.40 -7.33 -18.39
N LEU A 124 -5.42 -6.87 -17.59
CA LEU A 124 -5.43 -5.49 -17.10
C LEU A 124 -5.35 -4.48 -18.24
N LEU A 125 -4.50 -4.70 -19.24
CA LEU A 125 -4.44 -3.83 -20.42
C LEU A 125 -5.77 -3.83 -21.18
N PHE A 126 -6.38 -5.01 -21.36
CA PHE A 126 -7.68 -5.16 -22.01
C PHE A 126 -8.80 -4.41 -21.27
N ALA A 127 -8.79 -4.39 -19.94
CA ALA A 127 -9.70 -3.57 -19.14
C ALA A 127 -9.56 -2.08 -19.49
N GLY A 128 -8.32 -1.61 -19.66
CA GLY A 128 -7.98 -0.21 -19.91
C GLY A 128 -8.42 0.33 -21.27
N LEU A 129 -8.46 -0.53 -22.29
CA LEU A 129 -8.82 -0.16 -23.68
C LEU A 129 -10.20 0.49 -23.82
N ARG A 130 -11.06 0.33 -22.82
CA ARG A 130 -12.48 0.67 -22.90
C ARG A 130 -12.95 1.64 -21.83
N LEU A 131 -12.03 2.10 -20.98
CA LEU A 131 -12.33 3.08 -19.93
C LEU A 131 -12.76 4.45 -20.48
N GLY A 132 -12.46 4.77 -21.74
CA GLY A 132 -12.96 5.98 -22.41
C GLY A 132 -14.41 5.89 -22.93
N ALA A 133 -15.09 4.76 -22.79
CA ALA A 133 -16.49 4.60 -23.16
C ALA A 133 -17.44 4.98 -21.99
N PRO A 134 -18.74 5.21 -22.25
CA PRO A 134 -19.73 5.34 -21.18
C PRO A 134 -19.72 4.13 -20.24
N PHE A 135 -20.15 4.33 -18.99
CA PHE A 135 -19.99 3.33 -17.93
C PHE A 135 -20.50 1.94 -18.29
N GLY A 136 -21.72 1.77 -18.82
CA GLY A 136 -22.28 0.45 -19.11
C GLY A 136 -21.37 -0.44 -19.99
N PRO A 137 -21.01 0.00 -21.20
CA PRO A 137 -20.02 -0.69 -22.04
C PRO A 137 -18.65 -0.88 -21.37
N ALA A 138 -18.09 0.17 -20.74
CA ALA A 138 -16.78 0.11 -20.09
C ALA A 138 -16.77 -0.92 -18.95
N ALA A 139 -17.76 -0.85 -18.06
CA ALA A 139 -17.93 -1.73 -16.90
C ALA A 139 -18.08 -3.19 -17.30
N ARG A 140 -18.81 -3.51 -18.38
CA ARG A 140 -18.91 -4.90 -18.87
C ARG A 140 -17.57 -5.47 -19.32
N GLN A 141 -16.76 -4.65 -19.98
CA GLN A 141 -15.46 -5.08 -20.49
C GLN A 141 -14.42 -5.18 -19.38
N VAL A 142 -14.44 -4.23 -18.43
CA VAL A 142 -13.65 -4.32 -17.19
C VAL A 142 -14.05 -5.57 -16.39
N ALA A 143 -15.35 -5.85 -16.25
CA ALA A 143 -15.84 -7.06 -15.58
C ALA A 143 -15.39 -8.34 -16.30
N LEU A 144 -15.46 -8.39 -17.63
CA LEU A 144 -14.95 -9.53 -18.40
C LEU A 144 -13.44 -9.73 -18.16
N ALA A 145 -12.67 -8.66 -18.25
CA ALA A 145 -11.23 -8.66 -18.04
C ALA A 145 -10.86 -9.14 -16.64
N ALA A 146 -11.50 -8.58 -15.61
CA ALA A 146 -11.32 -8.98 -14.22
C ALA A 146 -11.72 -10.45 -14.02
N GLY A 147 -12.84 -10.89 -14.59
CA GLY A 147 -13.29 -12.29 -14.49
C GLY A 147 -12.25 -13.28 -15.03
N LEU A 148 -11.66 -12.98 -16.19
CA LEU A 148 -10.58 -13.78 -16.78
C LEU A 148 -9.28 -13.69 -15.97
N TYR A 149 -8.95 -12.51 -15.43
CA TYR A 149 -7.82 -12.31 -14.52
C TYR A 149 -7.94 -13.20 -13.27
N HIS A 150 -9.08 -13.16 -12.59
CA HIS A 150 -9.32 -13.96 -11.38
C HIS A 150 -9.37 -15.46 -11.69
N ALA A 151 -9.78 -15.87 -12.90
CA ALA A 151 -9.67 -17.26 -13.34
C ALA A 151 -8.20 -17.72 -13.47
N VAL A 152 -7.32 -16.87 -14.01
CA VAL A 152 -5.86 -17.13 -14.05
C VAL A 152 -5.26 -17.21 -12.64
N MET A 153 -5.72 -16.33 -11.73
CA MET A 153 -5.31 -16.38 -10.33
C MET A 153 -5.81 -17.65 -9.63
N ALA A 154 -7.05 -18.07 -9.86
CA ALA A 154 -7.59 -19.32 -9.34
C ALA A 154 -6.76 -20.52 -9.80
N ALA A 155 -6.38 -20.60 -11.08
CA ALA A 155 -5.51 -21.66 -11.60
C ALA A 155 -4.13 -21.67 -10.93
N SER A 156 -3.56 -20.49 -10.67
CA SER A 156 -2.26 -20.34 -10.00
C SER A 156 -2.32 -20.78 -8.54
N VAL A 157 -3.38 -20.42 -7.82
CA VAL A 157 -3.60 -20.85 -6.43
C VAL A 157 -3.93 -22.35 -6.36
N TRP A 158 -4.71 -22.86 -7.31
CA TRP A 158 -4.99 -24.30 -7.40
C TRP A 158 -3.71 -25.11 -7.51
N ARG A 159 -2.73 -24.64 -8.29
CA ARG A 159 -1.41 -25.28 -8.39
C ARG A 159 -0.68 -25.33 -7.05
N VAL A 160 -0.75 -24.26 -6.24
CA VAL A 160 -0.20 -24.24 -4.88
C VAL A 160 -0.90 -25.27 -3.99
N VAL A 161 -2.24 -25.31 -4.01
CA VAL A 161 -3.04 -26.30 -3.26
C VAL A 161 -2.68 -27.72 -3.68
N ALA A 162 -2.51 -27.99 -4.97
CA ALA A 162 -2.12 -29.31 -5.45
C ALA A 162 -0.72 -29.71 -4.95
N SER A 163 0.24 -28.78 -4.98
CA SER A 163 1.68 -29.07 -4.80
C SER A 163 2.15 -29.01 -3.36
N ILE A 164 1.52 -28.23 -2.48
CA ILE A 164 1.94 -28.01 -1.09
C ILE A 164 0.83 -28.48 -0.14
N PRO A 165 0.89 -29.72 0.39
CA PRO A 165 -0.15 -30.29 1.24
C PRO A 165 -0.50 -29.45 2.46
N GLU A 166 0.50 -28.86 3.10
CA GLU A 166 0.40 -28.01 4.29
C GLU A 166 -0.39 -26.73 4.00
N ALA A 167 -0.31 -26.23 2.77
CA ALA A 167 -0.99 -25.02 2.32
C ALA A 167 -2.45 -25.24 1.91
N ARG A 168 -2.88 -26.49 1.69
CA ARG A 168 -4.14 -26.82 1.00
C ARG A 168 -5.35 -26.15 1.61
N ARG A 169 -5.60 -26.40 2.90
CA ARG A 169 -6.81 -25.93 3.59
C ARG A 169 -6.85 -24.41 3.62
N HIS A 170 -5.72 -23.81 4.00
CA HIS A 170 -5.56 -22.37 4.10
C HIS A 170 -5.75 -21.67 2.75
N MET A 171 -5.02 -22.10 1.72
CA MET A 171 -5.07 -21.49 0.39
C MET A 171 -6.38 -21.77 -0.35
N THR A 172 -7.03 -22.90 -0.09
CA THR A 172 -8.36 -23.18 -0.65
C THR A 172 -9.37 -22.15 -0.15
N ARG A 173 -9.40 -21.92 1.16
CA ARG A 173 -10.31 -20.94 1.79
C ARG A 173 -9.92 -19.50 1.42
N ASP A 174 -8.65 -19.13 1.55
CA ASP A 174 -8.28 -17.71 1.61
C ASP A 174 -7.94 -17.09 0.26
N ALA A 175 -7.77 -17.92 -0.77
CA ALA A 175 -7.43 -17.44 -2.11
C ALA A 175 -8.16 -18.17 -3.24
N LEU A 176 -8.28 -19.51 -3.21
CA LEU A 176 -8.87 -20.25 -4.32
C LEU A 176 -10.37 -20.01 -4.46
N VAL A 177 -11.13 -20.24 -3.37
CA VAL A 177 -12.59 -20.04 -3.36
C VAL A 177 -12.95 -18.59 -3.72
N PRO A 178 -12.34 -17.55 -3.11
CA PRO A 178 -12.58 -16.16 -3.50
C PRO A 178 -12.28 -15.90 -4.96
N SER A 179 -11.13 -16.36 -5.47
CA SER A 179 -10.76 -16.15 -6.88
C SER A 179 -11.77 -16.78 -7.83
N ILE A 180 -12.32 -17.95 -7.50
CA ILE A 180 -13.37 -18.61 -8.30
C ILE A 180 -14.68 -17.81 -8.24
N LEU A 181 -15.09 -17.36 -7.06
CA LEU A 181 -16.33 -16.59 -6.88
C LEU A 181 -16.25 -15.23 -7.56
N GLU A 182 -15.12 -14.53 -7.44
CA GLU A 182 -14.84 -13.27 -8.13
C GLU A 182 -14.81 -13.48 -9.64
N ALA A 183 -14.13 -14.52 -10.13
CA ALA A 183 -14.11 -14.85 -11.56
C ALA A 183 -15.53 -15.08 -12.08
N ALA A 184 -16.31 -15.94 -11.41
CA ALA A 184 -17.69 -16.23 -11.81
C ALA A 184 -18.57 -14.98 -11.75
N GLY A 185 -18.50 -14.21 -10.67
CA GLY A 185 -19.28 -12.99 -10.48
C GLY A 185 -18.98 -11.93 -11.54
N CYS A 186 -17.71 -11.68 -11.82
CA CYS A 186 -17.26 -10.74 -12.86
C CYS A 186 -17.68 -11.21 -14.26
N LEU A 187 -17.58 -12.51 -14.56
CA LEU A 187 -18.07 -13.06 -15.83
C LEU A 187 -19.58 -12.92 -15.99
N VAL A 188 -20.36 -13.11 -14.92
CA VAL A 188 -21.80 -12.85 -14.92
C VAL A 188 -22.08 -11.36 -15.12
N ALA A 189 -21.38 -10.47 -14.39
CA ALA A 189 -21.52 -9.02 -14.52
C ALA A 189 -21.23 -8.53 -15.95
N SER A 190 -20.27 -9.14 -16.65
CA SER A 190 -19.95 -8.81 -18.04
C SER A 190 -21.11 -9.02 -19.02
N ARG A 191 -22.10 -9.86 -18.65
CA ARG A 191 -23.27 -10.18 -19.49
C ARG A 191 -24.52 -9.38 -19.11
N LEU A 192 -24.55 -8.75 -17.94
CA LEU A 192 -25.75 -8.10 -17.41
C LEU A 192 -25.65 -6.57 -17.56
N GLU A 193 -26.20 -6.03 -18.65
CA GLU A 193 -26.11 -4.59 -18.93
C GLU A 193 -26.77 -3.71 -17.87
N ALA A 194 -28.01 -4.04 -17.46
CA ALA A 194 -28.76 -3.25 -16.48
C ALA A 194 -28.25 -3.39 -15.03
N HIS A 195 -27.46 -4.43 -14.73
CA HIS A 195 -27.07 -4.78 -13.36
C HIS A 195 -25.56 -4.76 -13.13
N VAL A 196 -24.76 -4.42 -14.14
CA VAL A 196 -23.30 -4.41 -14.03
C VAL A 196 -22.81 -3.53 -12.88
N PHE A 197 -23.43 -2.37 -12.66
CA PHE A 197 -23.12 -1.48 -11.54
C PHE A 197 -23.34 -2.15 -10.18
N GLY A 198 -24.54 -2.71 -9.98
CA GLY A 198 -24.91 -3.35 -8.71
C GLY A 198 -24.04 -4.57 -8.43
N LEU A 199 -23.77 -5.40 -9.44
CA LEU A 199 -22.97 -6.61 -9.26
C LEU A 199 -21.49 -6.30 -9.04
N LEU A 200 -20.92 -5.33 -9.77
CA LEU A 200 -19.55 -4.87 -9.49
C LEU A 200 -19.45 -4.27 -8.10
N THR A 201 -20.46 -3.54 -7.64
CA THR A 201 -20.49 -3.01 -6.26
C THR A 201 -20.43 -4.16 -5.25
N VAL A 202 -21.28 -5.19 -5.42
CA VAL A 202 -21.25 -6.38 -4.55
C VAL A 202 -19.88 -7.06 -4.57
N LEU A 203 -19.25 -7.20 -5.74
CA LEU A 203 -17.93 -7.84 -5.87
C LEU A 203 -16.80 -6.98 -5.29
N ALA A 204 -16.87 -5.66 -5.44
CA ALA A 204 -15.92 -4.72 -4.86
C ALA A 204 -15.86 -4.83 -3.33
N PHE A 205 -17.03 -4.99 -2.69
CA PHE A 205 -17.15 -5.18 -1.25
C PHE A 205 -17.03 -6.65 -0.80
N PHE A 206 -17.23 -7.62 -1.69
CA PHE A 206 -17.05 -9.04 -1.39
C PHE A 206 -15.62 -9.31 -0.89
N GLU A 207 -14.60 -8.78 -1.56
CA GLU A 207 -13.21 -8.97 -1.15
C GLU A 207 -12.90 -8.36 0.23
N LEU A 208 -13.50 -7.22 0.54
CA LEU A 208 -13.42 -6.59 1.86
C LEU A 208 -14.05 -7.50 2.92
N PHE A 209 -15.29 -7.94 2.68
CA PHE A 209 -16.03 -8.81 3.59
C PHE A 209 -15.35 -10.18 3.76
N TRP A 210 -14.82 -10.75 2.68
CA TRP A 210 -14.11 -12.01 2.70
C TRP A 210 -12.80 -11.89 3.47
N SER A 211 -12.00 -10.85 3.19
CA SER A 211 -10.75 -10.58 3.92
C SER A 211 -11.00 -10.41 5.41
N ALA A 212 -12.05 -9.68 5.77
CA ALA A 212 -12.55 -9.61 7.13
C ALA A 212 -12.84 -11.02 7.67
N LEU A 213 -13.80 -11.75 7.09
CA LEU A 213 -14.22 -13.06 7.57
C LEU A 213 -13.04 -14.03 7.73
N VAL A 214 -12.10 -14.02 6.80
CA VAL A 214 -10.87 -14.79 6.84
C VAL A 214 -9.97 -14.38 7.99
N HIS A 215 -9.75 -13.09 8.24
CA HIS A 215 -8.95 -12.63 9.38
C HIS A 215 -9.61 -13.02 10.71
N TYR A 216 -10.93 -12.95 10.79
CA TYR A 216 -11.66 -13.39 11.98
C TYR A 216 -11.49 -14.91 12.17
N ALA A 217 -11.62 -15.68 11.10
CA ALA A 217 -11.36 -17.11 11.10
C ALA A 217 -9.87 -17.47 11.21
N TRP A 218 -8.95 -16.54 10.96
CA TRP A 218 -7.51 -16.74 11.06
C TRP A 218 -7.11 -16.83 12.53
N GLU A 219 -7.71 -16.01 13.40
CA GLU A 219 -7.51 -16.08 14.84
C GLU A 219 -7.91 -17.43 15.44
N THR A 220 -8.92 -18.07 14.86
CA THR A 220 -9.41 -19.39 15.31
C THR A 220 -8.63 -20.57 14.71
N LEU A 221 -7.80 -20.38 13.69
CA LEU A 221 -7.00 -21.45 13.10
C LEU A 221 -5.76 -21.78 13.95
N PRO A 222 -5.38 -23.06 14.07
CA PRO A 222 -4.10 -23.46 14.64
C PRO A 222 -2.93 -22.76 13.93
N LYS A 223 -1.94 -22.27 14.69
CA LYS A 223 -0.74 -21.58 14.14
C LYS A 223 -0.05 -22.38 13.04
N LYS A 224 -0.04 -23.72 13.16
CA LYS A 224 0.59 -24.66 12.21
C LYS A 224 -0.07 -24.69 10.82
N GLU A 225 -1.32 -24.25 10.70
CA GLU A 225 -2.04 -24.22 9.41
C GLU A 225 -1.93 -22.85 8.70
N ARG A 226 -1.18 -21.89 9.27
CA ARG A 226 -1.11 -20.51 8.78
C ARG A 226 0.09 -20.32 7.85
N ILE A 227 -0.16 -19.87 6.62
CA ILE A 227 0.93 -19.47 5.71
C ILE A 227 1.26 -18.00 5.93
N PRO A 228 2.44 -17.69 6.47
CA PRO A 228 2.79 -16.34 6.87
C PRO A 228 2.95 -15.42 5.66
N VAL A 229 2.66 -14.15 5.89
CA VAL A 229 2.83 -13.10 4.90
C VAL A 229 4.23 -12.50 5.01
N HIS A 230 4.92 -12.38 3.89
CA HIS A 230 6.19 -11.66 3.81
C HIS A 230 5.94 -10.15 3.87
N ILE A 231 5.93 -9.59 5.09
CA ILE A 231 5.56 -8.19 5.37
C ILE A 231 6.44 -7.19 4.60
N HIS A 232 7.75 -7.42 4.52
CA HIS A 232 8.65 -6.52 3.78
C HIS A 232 8.26 -6.42 2.30
N HIS A 233 7.90 -7.54 1.67
CA HIS A 233 7.48 -7.58 0.26
C HIS A 233 6.12 -6.90 0.07
N LEU A 234 5.20 -7.06 1.03
CA LEU A 234 3.92 -6.37 1.03
C LEU A 234 4.10 -4.85 1.11
N VAL A 235 4.94 -4.37 2.04
CA VAL A 235 5.24 -2.94 2.21
C VAL A 235 5.95 -2.39 0.98
N GLU A 236 6.94 -3.11 0.44
CA GLU A 236 7.66 -2.71 -0.77
C GLU A 236 6.72 -2.58 -1.98
N ARG A 237 5.90 -3.61 -2.27
CA ARG A 237 4.90 -3.60 -3.35
C ARG A 237 3.90 -2.47 -3.20
N ARG A 238 3.42 -2.22 -1.98
CA ARG A 238 2.51 -1.11 -1.70
C ARG A 238 3.19 0.24 -1.89
N GLY A 239 4.43 0.38 -1.44
CA GLY A 239 5.23 1.56 -1.66
C GLY A 239 5.43 1.85 -3.14
N CYS A 240 5.70 0.84 -3.96
CA CYS A 240 5.82 0.98 -5.40
C CYS A 240 4.53 1.51 -6.03
N ILE A 241 3.37 0.90 -5.77
CA ILE A 241 2.13 1.36 -6.38
C ILE A 241 1.74 2.76 -5.92
N ARG A 242 1.96 3.07 -4.63
CA ARG A 242 1.76 4.40 -4.05
C ARG A 242 2.60 5.47 -4.77
N LEU A 243 3.90 5.24 -4.93
CA LEU A 243 4.79 6.16 -5.66
C LEU A 243 4.32 6.37 -7.11
N ILE A 244 3.92 5.29 -7.77
CA ILE A 244 3.44 5.34 -9.14
C ILE A 244 2.16 6.18 -9.25
N LEU A 245 1.20 6.01 -8.32
CA LEU A 245 -0.05 6.79 -8.30
C LEU A 245 0.17 8.26 -7.94
N MET A 246 1.13 8.55 -7.07
CA MET A 246 1.60 9.92 -6.84
C MET A 246 2.21 10.53 -8.12
N GLY A 247 2.80 9.70 -8.98
CA GLY A 247 3.26 10.08 -10.33
C GLY A 247 2.16 10.59 -11.26
N GLU A 248 0.88 10.23 -11.04
CA GLU A 248 -0.23 10.84 -11.80
C GLU A 248 -0.39 12.33 -11.48
N VAL A 249 -0.08 12.77 -10.25
CA VAL A 249 -0.06 14.19 -9.89
C VAL A 249 1.05 14.91 -10.63
N VAL A 250 2.24 14.31 -10.72
CA VAL A 250 3.37 14.84 -11.49
C VAL A 250 3.02 14.93 -12.98
N THR A 251 2.37 13.89 -13.52
CA THR A 251 1.90 13.88 -14.92
C THR A 251 0.83 14.95 -15.14
N GLY A 252 -0.07 15.18 -14.17
CA GLY A 252 -1.03 16.28 -14.19
C GLY A 252 -0.35 17.66 -14.27
N CYS A 253 0.79 17.83 -13.56
CA CYS A 253 1.60 19.05 -13.62
C CYS A 253 2.22 19.30 -15.00
N ALA A 254 2.54 18.23 -15.73
CA ALA A 254 3.24 18.30 -17.02
C ALA A 254 2.35 18.67 -18.22
N VAL A 255 1.05 18.91 -18.03
CA VAL A 255 0.10 19.20 -19.13
C VAL A 255 0.14 20.66 -19.59
N SER A 256 0.77 21.55 -18.83
CA SER A 256 0.88 22.97 -19.20
C SER A 256 1.61 23.16 -20.53
N THR A 257 0.91 23.69 -21.54
CA THR A 257 1.50 24.00 -22.86
C THR A 257 2.01 25.44 -22.97
N ARG A 258 1.58 26.32 -22.06
CA ARG A 258 2.01 27.73 -22.00
C ARG A 258 2.66 28.02 -20.66
N ILE A 259 3.90 28.50 -20.71
CA ILE A 259 4.65 28.89 -19.52
C ILE A 259 4.29 30.33 -19.18
N THR A 260 3.39 30.50 -18.21
CA THR A 260 3.11 31.78 -17.52
C THR A 260 3.63 31.74 -16.07
N PRO A 261 3.90 32.89 -15.42
CA PRO A 261 4.29 32.92 -14.02
C PRO A 261 3.30 32.17 -13.10
N GLU A 262 2.01 32.27 -13.37
CA GLU A 262 0.94 31.60 -12.62
C GLU A 262 1.00 30.08 -12.82
N SER A 263 1.23 29.62 -14.05
CA SER A 263 1.38 28.19 -14.34
C SER A 263 2.62 27.59 -13.65
N VAL A 264 3.74 28.33 -13.65
CA VAL A 264 4.99 27.91 -12.99
C VAL A 264 4.80 27.86 -11.48
N ALA A 265 4.16 28.87 -10.89
CA ALA A 265 3.83 28.88 -9.47
C ALA A 265 2.90 27.72 -9.10
N SER A 266 1.87 27.45 -9.90
CA SER A 266 0.90 26.37 -9.66
C SER A 266 1.56 25.00 -9.73
N VAL A 267 2.38 24.75 -10.76
CA VAL A 267 3.18 23.52 -10.90
C VAL A 267 4.14 23.35 -9.73
N SER A 268 4.82 24.42 -9.30
CA SER A 268 5.76 24.37 -8.18
C SER A 268 5.06 24.02 -6.87
N LEU A 269 3.89 24.60 -6.60
CA LEU A 269 3.10 24.34 -5.40
C LEU A 269 2.49 22.93 -5.40
N ALA A 270 1.98 22.47 -6.54
CA ALA A 270 1.49 21.10 -6.71
C ALA A 270 2.62 20.08 -6.52
N PHE A 271 3.80 20.34 -7.10
CA PHE A 271 4.99 19.49 -6.93
C PHE A 271 5.47 19.46 -5.48
N LEU A 272 5.54 20.61 -4.81
CA LEU A 272 5.90 20.67 -3.39
C LEU A 272 4.91 19.87 -2.52
N SER A 273 3.60 20.00 -2.79
CA SER A 273 2.57 19.24 -2.07
C SER A 273 2.75 17.72 -2.22
N ILE A 274 2.98 17.23 -3.44
CA ILE A 274 3.16 15.79 -3.67
C ILE A 274 4.48 15.29 -3.08
N PHE A 275 5.54 16.10 -3.14
CA PHE A 275 6.83 15.77 -2.53
C PHE A 275 6.71 15.66 -1.01
N ASN A 276 6.02 16.60 -0.36
CA ASN A 276 5.74 16.52 1.07
C ASN A 276 4.90 15.30 1.43
N MET A 277 3.90 14.96 0.61
CA MET A 277 3.11 13.75 0.82
C MET A 277 3.97 12.48 0.70
N LYS A 278 5.01 12.49 -0.15
CA LYS A 278 5.97 11.39 -0.28
C LYS A 278 6.77 11.28 1.01
N LEU A 279 7.26 12.40 1.53
CA LEU A 279 8.02 12.41 2.77
C LEU A 279 7.20 11.86 3.93
N LEU A 280 5.95 12.31 4.08
CA LEU A 280 5.03 11.81 5.10
C LEU A 280 4.75 10.31 4.95
N ALA A 281 4.58 9.81 3.72
CA ALA A 281 4.20 8.43 3.48
C ALA A 281 5.37 7.42 3.54
N PHE A 282 6.63 7.86 3.36
CA PHE A 282 7.78 6.96 3.21
C PHE A 282 8.93 7.23 4.17
N ASP A 283 9.21 8.50 4.46
CA ASP A 283 10.41 8.88 5.21
C ASP A 283 10.10 9.11 6.69
N VAL A 284 8.85 9.48 7.01
CA VAL A 284 8.40 9.64 8.41
C VAL A 284 7.98 8.30 9.04
N ASP A 285 7.47 7.35 8.25
CA ASP A 285 7.04 6.04 8.77
C ASP A 285 8.23 5.06 8.89
N SER A 286 8.78 4.93 10.09
CA SER A 286 9.85 3.99 10.42
C SER A 286 9.38 2.78 11.25
N VAL A 287 8.17 2.27 10.99
CA VAL A 287 7.66 1.11 11.75
C VAL A 287 8.47 -0.16 11.43
N PRO A 288 9.12 -0.78 12.43
CA PRO A 288 9.80 -2.06 12.23
C PRO A 288 8.81 -3.13 11.80
N SER A 289 9.19 -4.02 10.90
CA SER A 289 8.27 -5.07 10.38
C SER A 289 7.73 -6.03 11.45
N ARG A 290 8.36 -6.11 12.62
CA ARG A 290 7.81 -6.85 13.79
C ARG A 290 6.57 -6.18 14.36
N ARG A 291 6.52 -4.84 14.28
CA ARG A 291 5.46 -3.95 14.77
C ARG A 291 4.46 -3.55 13.70
N HIS A 292 4.41 -4.29 12.60
CA HIS A 292 3.52 -3.96 11.51
C HIS A 292 2.06 -4.34 11.84
N ALA A 293 1.08 -3.51 11.46
CA ALA A 293 -0.34 -3.71 11.72
C ALA A 293 -0.83 -5.13 11.34
N VAL A 294 -0.44 -5.59 10.15
CA VAL A 294 -0.73 -6.92 9.60
C VAL A 294 -0.17 -8.08 10.44
N ARG A 295 0.86 -7.85 11.26
CA ARG A 295 1.50 -8.88 12.10
C ARG A 295 0.96 -8.91 13.53
N ILE A 296 0.70 -7.74 14.12
CA ILE A 296 0.32 -7.61 15.54
C ILE A 296 -1.20 -7.53 15.73
N GLY A 297 -1.92 -6.96 14.77
CA GLY A 297 -3.32 -6.60 14.94
C GLY A 297 -4.28 -7.79 14.95
N VAL A 298 -5.25 -7.71 15.86
CA VAL A 298 -6.54 -8.43 15.78
C VAL A 298 -7.31 -7.88 14.58
N PHE A 299 -8.08 -8.74 13.89
CA PHE A 299 -8.93 -8.53 12.70
C PHE A 299 -9.08 -7.08 12.16
N ALA A 300 -9.49 -6.12 13.01
CA ALA A 300 -9.79 -4.76 12.59
C ALA A 300 -8.56 -3.98 12.11
N ARG A 301 -7.38 -4.13 12.75
CA ARG A 301 -6.23 -3.28 12.40
C ARG A 301 -5.63 -3.58 11.02
N PRO A 302 -5.36 -4.85 10.65
CA PRO A 302 -4.89 -5.17 9.31
C PRO A 302 -5.88 -4.69 8.24
N LEU A 303 -7.18 -4.85 8.49
CA LEU A 303 -8.24 -4.44 7.57
C LEU A 303 -8.27 -2.92 7.38
N ILE A 304 -8.31 -2.16 8.48
CA ILE A 304 -8.30 -0.69 8.43
C ILE A 304 -7.03 -0.19 7.72
N TRP A 305 -5.87 -0.78 8.01
CA TRP A 305 -4.61 -0.41 7.36
C TRP A 305 -4.58 -0.71 5.85
N LEU A 306 -5.17 -1.83 5.42
CA LEU A 306 -5.28 -2.16 4.00
C LEU A 306 -6.23 -1.22 3.27
N GLU A 307 -7.37 -0.89 3.88
CA GLU A 307 -8.39 -0.06 3.25
C GLU A 307 -8.05 1.43 3.28
N ALA A 308 -7.41 1.92 4.34
CA ALA A 308 -6.86 3.28 4.38
C ALA A 308 -5.86 3.48 3.24
N ALA A 309 -5.03 2.48 2.96
CA ALA A 309 -4.08 2.56 1.87
C ALA A 309 -4.68 2.56 0.49
N PHE A 310 -5.67 1.69 0.28
CA PHE A 310 -6.45 1.72 -0.96
C PHE A 310 -7.08 3.10 -1.19
N ALA A 311 -7.66 3.69 -0.13
CA ALA A 311 -8.28 5.00 -0.20
C ALA A 311 -7.24 6.11 -0.44
N PHE A 312 -6.08 6.06 0.22
CA PHE A 312 -4.95 6.96 -0.05
C PHE A 312 -4.59 6.93 -1.55
N ASP A 313 -4.30 5.74 -2.05
CA ASP A 313 -3.87 5.49 -3.43
C ASP A 313 -4.90 6.02 -4.45
N PHE A 314 -6.20 5.77 -4.18
CA PHE A 314 -7.31 6.31 -4.99
C PHE A 314 -7.35 7.83 -4.96
N CYS A 315 -7.30 8.44 -3.77
CA CYS A 315 -7.34 9.88 -3.59
C CYS A 315 -6.18 10.57 -4.31
N MET A 316 -4.98 9.99 -4.32
CA MET A 316 -3.84 10.54 -5.06
C MET A 316 -4.03 10.51 -6.57
N GLY A 317 -4.62 9.42 -7.11
CA GLY A 317 -4.97 9.35 -8.53
C GLY A 317 -6.01 10.40 -8.94
N ILE A 318 -7.02 10.63 -8.10
CA ILE A 318 -8.02 11.68 -8.31
C ILE A 318 -7.41 13.07 -8.20
N ALA A 319 -6.57 13.33 -7.21
CA ALA A 319 -5.86 14.59 -7.04
C ALA A 319 -5.05 14.93 -8.31
N GLY A 320 -4.36 13.94 -8.91
CA GLY A 320 -3.61 14.15 -10.15
C GLY A 320 -4.49 14.53 -11.34
N SER A 321 -5.68 13.93 -11.43
CA SER A 321 -6.68 14.30 -12.43
C SER A 321 -7.20 15.73 -12.21
N CYS A 322 -7.43 16.14 -10.97
CA CYS A 322 -7.88 17.50 -10.65
C CYS A 322 -6.80 18.55 -10.95
N VAL A 323 -5.54 18.28 -10.60
CA VAL A 323 -4.39 19.14 -10.95
C VAL A 323 -4.29 19.33 -12.47
N ARG A 324 -4.49 18.25 -13.24
CA ARG A 324 -4.51 18.32 -14.70
C ARG A 324 -5.61 19.24 -15.23
N ILE A 325 -6.84 19.08 -14.72
CA ILE A 325 -7.98 19.94 -15.09
C ILE A 325 -7.65 21.41 -14.77
N ILE A 326 -7.23 21.69 -13.55
CA ILE A 326 -6.89 23.03 -13.07
C ILE A 326 -5.81 23.71 -13.93
N LEU A 327 -4.71 23.01 -14.20
CA LEU A 327 -3.63 23.56 -15.03
C LEU A 327 -4.02 23.70 -16.49
N SER A 328 -4.87 22.82 -17.02
CA SER A 328 -5.40 22.97 -18.38
C SER A 328 -6.24 24.24 -18.51
N MET A 329 -7.03 24.61 -17.49
CA MET A 329 -7.82 25.84 -17.48
C MET A 329 -6.95 27.10 -17.40
N LEU A 330 -5.84 27.05 -16.67
CA LEU A 330 -4.91 28.18 -16.59
C LEU A 330 -4.13 28.42 -17.88
N THR A 331 -3.93 27.38 -18.69
CA THR A 331 -2.96 27.40 -19.80
C THR A 331 -3.61 27.31 -21.18
N SER A 332 -4.84 26.81 -21.25
CA SER A 332 -5.63 26.69 -22.46
C SER A 332 -7.00 27.32 -22.25
N ASP A 333 -7.56 27.97 -23.28
CA ASP A 333 -8.94 28.49 -23.27
C ASP A 333 -10.00 27.37 -23.25
N ILE A 334 -9.63 26.16 -22.80
CA ILE A 334 -10.51 25.00 -22.72
C ILE A 334 -11.26 25.09 -21.40
N THR A 335 -12.54 25.44 -21.49
CA THR A 335 -13.48 25.26 -20.41
C THR A 335 -13.76 23.77 -20.24
N SER A 336 -13.11 23.15 -19.25
CA SER A 336 -13.45 21.77 -18.90
C SER A 336 -14.86 21.74 -18.29
N VAL A 337 -15.63 20.69 -18.58
CA VAL A 337 -16.99 20.48 -18.03
C VAL A 337 -16.99 20.43 -16.50
N ARG A 338 -15.83 20.18 -15.87
CA ARG A 338 -15.68 19.94 -14.43
C ARG A 338 -14.76 20.94 -13.73
N ALA A 339 -14.63 22.13 -14.31
CA ALA A 339 -13.80 23.22 -13.79
C ALA A 339 -14.07 23.53 -12.30
N GLU A 340 -15.36 23.73 -11.99
CA GLU A 340 -15.83 24.11 -10.66
C GLU A 340 -15.62 22.97 -9.64
N GLU A 341 -15.91 21.73 -10.04
CA GLU A 341 -15.76 20.54 -9.20
C GLU A 341 -14.30 20.21 -8.87
N ALA A 342 -13.36 20.52 -9.78
CA ALA A 342 -11.97 20.11 -9.67
C ALA A 342 -11.25 20.69 -8.44
N HIS A 343 -11.56 21.93 -8.05
CA HIS A 343 -10.96 22.57 -6.88
C HIS A 343 -11.39 21.90 -5.58
N VAL A 344 -12.70 21.72 -5.41
CA VAL A 344 -13.29 21.06 -4.24
C VAL A 344 -12.79 19.62 -4.16
N LEU A 345 -12.76 18.91 -5.28
CA LEU A 345 -12.31 17.52 -5.33
C LEU A 345 -10.82 17.38 -5.07
N LEU A 346 -9.98 18.32 -5.53
CA LEU A 346 -8.55 18.35 -5.18
C LEU A 346 -8.36 18.47 -3.66
N CYS A 347 -9.00 19.47 -3.04
CA CYS A 347 -8.94 19.68 -1.59
C CYS A 347 -9.44 18.46 -0.81
N ALA A 348 -10.58 17.91 -1.21
CA ALA A 348 -11.18 16.72 -0.58
C ALA A 348 -10.27 15.48 -0.72
N SER A 349 -9.65 15.30 -1.88
CA SER A 349 -8.75 14.17 -2.14
C SER A 349 -7.48 14.28 -1.30
N VAL A 350 -6.88 15.47 -1.19
CA VAL A 350 -5.70 15.67 -0.32
C VAL A 350 -6.05 15.50 1.15
N ALA A 351 -7.20 16.03 1.61
CA ALA A 351 -7.67 15.82 2.97
C ALA A 351 -7.84 14.33 3.27
N ALA A 352 -8.55 13.61 2.39
CA ALA A 352 -8.79 12.18 2.55
C ALA A 352 -7.48 11.37 2.51
N ALA A 353 -6.53 11.72 1.65
CA ALA A 353 -5.21 11.09 1.63
C ALA A 353 -4.48 11.27 2.97
N VAL A 354 -4.44 12.48 3.52
CA VAL A 354 -3.81 12.70 4.83
C VAL A 354 -4.50 11.92 5.94
N LEU A 355 -5.84 11.92 5.97
CA LEU A 355 -6.59 11.11 6.93
C LEU A 355 -6.25 9.62 6.81
N CYS A 356 -6.08 9.12 5.59
CA CYS A 356 -5.70 7.73 5.36
C CYS A 356 -4.29 7.42 5.86
N LEU A 357 -3.31 8.32 5.66
CA LEU A 357 -1.98 8.19 6.26
C LEU A 357 -2.06 8.14 7.79
N THR A 358 -2.85 9.02 8.40
CA THR A 358 -3.06 8.99 9.85
C THR A 358 -3.62 7.67 10.33
N LEU A 359 -4.61 7.13 9.62
CA LEU A 359 -5.17 5.82 9.94
C LEU A 359 -4.13 4.72 9.79
N GLU A 360 -3.29 4.75 8.73
CA GLU A 360 -2.19 3.80 8.57
C GLU A 360 -1.22 3.85 9.76
N HIS A 361 -0.74 5.03 10.12
CA HIS A 361 0.16 5.23 11.26
C HIS A 361 -0.49 4.76 12.58
N LEU A 362 -1.77 5.08 12.80
CA LEU A 362 -2.52 4.62 13.97
C LEU A 362 -2.61 3.09 14.07
N MET A 363 -2.69 2.41 12.93
CA MET A 363 -2.83 0.95 12.92
C MET A 363 -1.52 0.21 13.19
N HIS A 364 -0.35 0.84 12.98
CA HIS A 364 0.93 0.17 13.11
C HIS A 364 1.22 -0.33 14.53
N ASP A 365 1.31 0.49 15.60
CA ASP A 365 1.58 -0.09 16.94
C ASP A 365 1.41 0.79 18.20
N GLN A 366 0.48 1.76 18.25
CA GLN A 366 0.42 2.67 19.42
C GLN A 366 -0.64 2.32 20.49
N ALA A 367 -1.49 1.32 20.27
CA ALA A 367 -2.51 0.93 21.27
C ALA A 367 -1.95 0.07 22.43
N HIS A 368 -0.79 -0.57 22.27
CA HIS A 368 -0.09 -1.20 23.40
C HIS A 368 0.60 -0.17 24.28
N VAL A 369 1.09 0.88 23.63
CA VAL A 369 1.75 2.02 24.22
C VAL A 369 0.73 2.82 25.05
N LEU A 370 -0.46 3.13 24.54
CA LEU A 370 -1.54 3.85 25.26
C LEU A 370 -2.00 3.29 26.64
N GLY A 371 -1.41 2.21 27.17
CA GLY A 371 -1.70 1.71 28.53
C GLY A 371 -3.09 1.08 28.65
N THR A 372 -3.84 1.00 27.55
CA THR A 372 -5.20 0.46 27.49
C THR A 372 -5.25 -1.07 27.46
N ARG A 373 -4.27 -1.76 28.08
CA ARG A 373 -4.39 -3.21 28.33
C ARG A 373 -5.61 -3.56 29.20
N HIS A 374 -6.24 -2.57 29.86
CA HIS A 374 -7.39 -2.80 30.75
C HIS A 374 -8.77 -2.44 30.17
N CYS A 375 -8.88 -1.81 28.99
CA CYS A 375 -10.19 -1.30 28.55
C CYS A 375 -10.88 -2.10 27.43
N TRP A 376 -10.14 -2.87 26.61
CA TRP A 376 -10.75 -3.51 25.42
C TRP A 376 -10.83 -5.04 25.45
N THR A 377 -10.24 -5.74 26.44
CA THR A 377 -10.19 -7.23 26.44
C THR A 377 -10.50 -7.92 27.76
N THR A 378 -11.12 -7.26 28.75
CA THR A 378 -11.68 -7.96 29.93
C THR A 378 -13.00 -8.68 29.61
N TRP A 379 -12.94 -9.60 28.65
CA TRP A 379 -13.83 -10.76 28.58
C TRP A 379 -12.95 -12.03 28.46
N GLY A 380 -12.54 -12.54 29.63
CA GLY A 380 -12.33 -13.97 29.84
C GLY A 380 -10.98 -14.60 29.46
N ARG A 381 -9.95 -14.40 30.29
CA ARG A 381 -9.23 -15.48 31.04
C ARG A 381 -7.95 -14.93 31.69
N PRO A 382 -7.75 -15.15 33.00
CA PRO A 382 -6.46 -14.94 33.65
C PRO A 382 -5.64 -16.24 33.61
N SER A 383 -4.46 -16.26 33.00
CA SER A 383 -3.48 -17.29 33.36
C SER A 383 -2.04 -16.91 33.02
N HIS A 384 -1.18 -17.16 34.01
CA HIS A 384 0.29 -17.23 34.02
C HIS A 384 1.09 -15.92 34.02
N LYS A 385 1.56 -15.59 35.22
CA LYS A 385 2.67 -14.68 35.54
C LYS A 385 3.97 -15.44 35.27
N ASP A 386 4.56 -15.26 34.10
CA ASP A 386 5.97 -15.60 33.89
C ASP A 386 6.77 -14.30 33.95
N HIS A 387 7.69 -14.24 34.92
CA HIS A 387 8.60 -13.12 35.18
C HIS A 387 9.64 -13.02 34.05
N PHE A 388 9.32 -12.28 32.99
CA PHE A 388 10.33 -11.67 32.14
C PHE A 388 10.73 -10.33 32.77
N GLU A 389 11.80 -10.32 33.56
CA GLU A 389 12.55 -9.09 33.88
C GLU A 389 13.34 -8.68 32.62
N GLU A 390 12.63 -8.12 31.64
CA GLU A 390 13.26 -7.42 30.52
C GLU A 390 13.63 -6.02 31.04
N LYS A 391 14.92 -5.68 30.96
CA LYS A 391 15.57 -4.50 31.54
C LYS A 391 14.83 -3.18 31.20
N ASP A 392 14.76 -2.28 32.19
CA ASP A 392 14.18 -0.92 32.16
C ASP A 392 14.69 0.03 31.04
N ASP A 393 15.66 -0.37 30.21
CA ASP A 393 16.19 0.49 29.12
C ASP A 393 15.15 0.75 28.01
N ASP A 394 14.11 -0.09 27.89
CA ASP A 394 13.07 0.07 26.86
C ASP A 394 12.02 1.15 27.17
N ASP A 395 11.84 1.56 28.44
CA ASP A 395 10.74 2.44 28.85
C ASP A 395 10.92 3.89 28.37
N ASP A 396 12.16 4.41 28.37
CA ASP A 396 12.47 5.76 27.88
C ASP A 396 12.32 5.84 26.35
N ASP A 397 12.81 4.83 25.62
CA ASP A 397 12.63 4.73 24.17
C ASP A 397 11.12 4.65 23.80
N LEU A 398 10.31 3.96 24.62
CA LEU A 398 8.88 3.85 24.42
C LEU A 398 8.13 5.17 24.71
N ALA A 399 8.52 5.89 25.76
CA ALA A 399 7.96 7.20 26.09
C ALA A 399 8.30 8.24 25.03
N GLN A 400 9.47 8.14 24.42
CA GLN A 400 9.88 9.01 23.33
C GLN A 400 9.13 8.67 22.04
N ALA A 401 9.00 7.38 21.69
CA ALA A 401 8.19 6.89 20.57
C ALA A 401 6.72 7.37 20.61
N ARG A 402 6.14 7.51 21.81
CA ARG A 402 4.80 8.09 22.00
C ARG A 402 4.70 9.53 21.54
N ARG A 403 5.66 10.36 21.97
CA ARG A 403 5.59 11.81 21.75
C ARG A 403 5.61 12.12 20.27
N ILE A 404 6.52 11.47 19.53
CA ILE A 404 6.63 11.62 18.08
C ILE A 404 5.33 11.28 17.39
N PHE A 405 4.75 10.15 17.76
CA PHE A 405 3.52 9.70 17.16
C PHE A 405 2.33 10.63 17.43
N TYR A 406 2.14 11.11 18.67
CA TYR A 406 1.06 12.06 18.95
C TYR A 406 1.25 13.37 18.18
N PHE A 407 2.49 13.81 18.04
CA PHE A 407 2.81 15.02 17.30
C PHE A 407 2.54 14.85 15.79
N GLN A 408 2.93 13.70 15.24
CA GLN A 408 2.64 13.30 13.87
C GLN A 408 1.12 13.28 13.61
N VAL A 409 0.36 12.53 14.42
CA VAL A 409 -1.10 12.44 14.29
C VAL A 409 -1.78 13.80 14.43
N ALA A 410 -1.30 14.64 15.37
CA ALA A 410 -1.83 16.00 15.53
C ALA A 410 -1.54 16.88 14.30
N SER A 411 -0.35 16.77 13.71
CA SER A 411 0.03 17.52 12.51
C SER A 411 -0.83 17.12 11.30
N GLU A 412 -1.06 15.82 11.12
CA GLU A 412 -1.89 15.29 10.04
C GLU A 412 -3.37 15.63 10.22
N ALA A 413 -3.89 15.55 11.45
CA ALA A 413 -5.25 16.00 11.77
C ALA A 413 -5.43 17.50 11.52
N GLY A 414 -4.41 18.31 11.80
CA GLY A 414 -4.38 19.73 11.45
C GLY A 414 -4.53 19.96 9.95
N ILE A 415 -3.74 19.26 9.12
CA ILE A 415 -3.85 19.34 7.66
C ILE A 415 -5.26 18.93 7.20
N PHE A 416 -5.80 17.81 7.72
CA PHE A 416 -7.13 17.34 7.37
C PHE A 416 -8.20 18.41 7.60
N VAL A 417 -8.25 18.99 8.80
CA VAL A 417 -9.23 20.03 9.16
C VAL A 417 -9.07 21.25 8.25
N SER A 418 -7.82 21.67 7.98
CA SER A 418 -7.55 22.80 7.11
C SER A 418 -7.95 22.54 5.65
N CYS A 419 -7.70 21.35 5.11
CA CYS A 419 -8.13 21.00 3.75
C CYS A 419 -9.66 20.86 3.62
N VAL A 420 -10.35 20.38 4.66
CA VAL A 420 -11.83 20.37 4.71
C VAL A 420 -12.38 21.78 4.75
N ALA A 421 -11.81 22.66 5.58
CA ALA A 421 -12.19 24.07 5.64
C ALA A 421 -11.96 24.77 4.28
N LEU A 422 -10.84 24.45 3.62
CA LEU A 422 -10.52 24.96 2.29
C LEU A 422 -11.51 24.44 1.23
N ALA A 423 -11.90 23.16 1.28
CA ALA A 423 -12.90 22.62 0.37
C ALA A 423 -14.27 23.29 0.55
N ALA A 424 -14.68 23.54 1.79
CA ALA A 424 -15.90 24.28 2.10
C ALA A 424 -15.81 25.74 1.61
N TYR A 425 -14.67 26.39 1.78
CA TYR A 425 -14.41 27.73 1.26
C TYR A 425 -14.52 27.77 -0.26
N CYS A 426 -13.85 26.86 -0.98
CA CYS A 426 -13.91 26.76 -2.45
C CYS A 426 -15.33 26.55 -2.98
N SER A 427 -16.19 25.84 -2.24
CA SER A 427 -17.58 25.64 -2.65
C SER A 427 -18.45 26.90 -2.61
N SER A 428 -17.95 27.98 -1.99
CA SER A 428 -18.72 29.20 -1.72
C SER A 428 -18.36 30.39 -2.62
N ILE A 429 -17.41 30.27 -3.55
CA ILE A 429 -16.86 31.43 -4.27
C ILE A 429 -16.78 31.20 -5.79
N GLU A 430 -17.01 32.28 -6.55
CA GLU A 430 -17.15 32.31 -8.02
C GLU A 430 -15.89 32.82 -8.78
N ARG A 431 -14.66 32.85 -8.21
CA ARG A 431 -13.52 33.58 -8.82
C ARG A 431 -12.27 32.75 -9.20
N ASP A 432 -11.68 33.11 -10.34
CA ASP A 432 -10.54 32.44 -10.99
C ASP A 432 -9.17 32.53 -10.25
N TYR A 433 -8.97 33.49 -9.34
CA TYR A 433 -7.69 33.72 -8.66
C TYR A 433 -7.39 32.72 -7.51
N GLU A 434 -8.23 31.72 -7.33
CA GLU A 434 -8.22 30.85 -6.14
C GLU A 434 -7.33 29.62 -6.25
N VAL A 435 -6.97 29.23 -7.48
CA VAL A 435 -6.09 28.07 -7.73
C VAL A 435 -4.79 28.18 -6.94
N LEU A 436 -4.11 29.33 -7.05
CA LEU A 436 -2.83 29.56 -6.39
C LEU A 436 -2.98 29.58 -4.88
N LEU A 437 -4.07 30.14 -4.35
CA LEU A 437 -4.34 30.16 -2.92
C LEU A 437 -4.58 28.75 -2.38
N VAL A 438 -5.35 27.93 -3.09
CA VAL A 438 -5.62 26.53 -2.73
C VAL A 438 -4.34 25.72 -2.71
N LEU A 439 -3.57 25.76 -3.80
CA LEU A 439 -2.31 25.04 -3.92
C LEU A 439 -1.27 25.53 -2.90
N ALA A 440 -1.19 26.83 -2.66
CA ALA A 440 -0.29 27.40 -1.66
C ALA A 440 -0.67 26.96 -0.25
N SER A 441 -1.97 26.92 0.07
CA SER A 441 -2.46 26.45 1.36
C SER A 441 -2.12 24.98 1.58
N ILE A 442 -2.38 24.12 0.60
CA ILE A 442 -2.04 22.70 0.67
C ILE A 442 -0.52 22.50 0.82
N ALA A 443 0.27 23.20 0.01
CA ALA A 443 1.73 23.12 0.07
C ALA A 443 2.27 23.58 1.43
N ALA A 444 1.75 24.68 1.98
CA ALA A 444 2.16 25.20 3.28
C ALA A 444 1.82 24.23 4.42
N LEU A 445 0.60 23.68 4.42
CA LEU A 445 0.14 22.72 5.43
C LEU A 445 0.96 21.43 5.42
N THR A 446 1.18 20.87 4.23
CA THR A 446 1.99 19.65 4.08
C THR A 446 3.46 19.90 4.44
N THR A 447 4.02 21.07 4.06
CA THR A 447 5.40 21.45 4.44
C THR A 447 5.54 21.58 5.95
N LEU A 448 4.57 22.23 6.60
CA LEU A 448 4.58 22.40 8.06
C LEU A 448 4.60 21.05 8.76
N ALA A 449 3.76 20.09 8.33
CA ALA A 449 3.75 18.75 8.90
C ALA A 449 5.07 18.01 8.68
N VAL A 450 5.65 18.08 7.48
CA VAL A 450 6.97 17.48 7.21
C VAL A 450 8.05 18.08 8.11
N VAL A 451 8.15 19.40 8.19
CA VAL A 451 9.15 20.08 9.02
C VAL A 451 8.99 19.71 10.48
N VAL A 452 7.75 19.67 10.97
CA VAL A 452 7.38 19.23 12.32
C VAL A 452 7.91 17.82 12.61
N ASN A 453 7.67 16.86 11.71
CA ASN A 453 8.13 15.48 11.89
C ASN A 453 9.66 15.34 11.80
N LEU A 454 10.30 16.03 10.86
CA LEU A 454 11.76 16.00 10.70
C LEU A 454 12.49 16.65 11.88
N LEU A 455 11.97 17.75 12.43
CA LEU A 455 12.56 18.38 13.62
C LEU A 455 12.52 17.45 14.82
N ASP A 456 11.46 16.66 14.96
CA ASP A 456 11.35 15.70 16.04
C ASP A 456 12.33 14.52 15.86
N GLU A 457 12.50 14.04 14.63
CA GLU A 457 13.52 13.04 14.31
C GLU A 457 14.95 13.54 14.59
N VAL A 458 15.26 14.77 14.22
CA VAL A 458 16.55 15.41 14.53
C VAL A 458 16.73 15.52 16.05
N HIS A 459 15.67 15.85 16.79
CA HIS A 459 15.70 15.90 18.24
C HIS A 459 15.96 14.52 18.86
N LEU A 460 15.42 13.44 18.29
CA LEU A 460 15.70 12.06 18.71
C LEU A 460 17.17 11.70 18.52
N ILE A 461 17.70 11.98 17.33
CA ILE A 461 19.10 11.68 17.02
C ILE A 461 20.02 12.45 17.95
N TRP A 462 19.70 13.73 18.21
CA TRP A 462 20.46 14.57 19.13
C TRP A 462 20.40 14.05 20.58
N THR A 463 19.20 13.70 21.07
CA THR A 463 19.02 13.20 22.44
C THR A 463 19.74 11.87 22.63
N ARG A 464 19.63 10.92 21.69
CA ARG A 464 20.39 9.66 21.70
C ARG A 464 21.90 9.89 21.66
N ALA A 465 22.39 10.76 20.78
CA ALA A 465 23.81 11.10 20.71
C ALA A 465 24.32 11.74 22.01
N SER A 466 23.48 12.51 22.70
CA SER A 466 23.82 13.13 23.99
C SER A 466 23.77 12.15 25.17
N ALA A 467 22.81 11.21 25.15
CA ALA A 467 22.59 10.18 26.17
C ALA A 467 23.55 8.98 26.03
N GLY A 468 24.08 8.73 24.84
CA GLY A 468 25.12 7.75 24.56
C GLY A 468 26.21 7.82 25.61
N SER A 469 26.25 6.80 26.46
CA SER A 469 27.00 6.81 27.72
C SER A 469 28.47 7.12 27.46
N ALA A 470 29.17 7.65 28.46
CA ALA A 470 30.63 7.77 28.41
C ALA A 470 31.33 6.43 28.07
N ALA A 471 30.66 5.28 28.24
CA ALA A 471 31.15 3.96 27.85
C ALA A 471 31.06 3.71 26.34
N GLU A 472 30.03 4.19 25.65
CA GLU A 472 29.91 4.08 24.19
C GLU A 472 30.90 5.03 23.49
N ARG A 473 31.05 6.24 24.05
CA ARG A 473 32.14 7.17 23.68
C ARG A 473 33.54 6.60 23.97
N ARG A 474 33.70 5.77 25.01
CA ARG A 474 34.94 5.02 25.26
C ARG A 474 35.14 3.87 24.29
N ALA A 475 34.09 3.09 23.96
CA ALA A 475 34.17 1.97 23.01
C ALA A 475 34.54 2.43 21.59
N LEU A 476 33.98 3.56 21.14
CA LEU A 476 34.34 4.26 19.90
C LEU A 476 35.76 4.89 19.95
N ALA A 477 36.26 5.23 21.15
CA ALA A 477 37.62 5.73 21.32
C ALA A 477 38.68 4.61 21.43
N THR A 478 38.28 3.40 21.83
CA THR A 478 39.16 2.23 21.98
C THR A 478 39.21 1.32 20.76
N THR A 479 38.35 1.52 19.77
CA THR A 479 38.45 0.82 18.48
C THR A 479 39.64 1.38 17.70
N PRO A 480 40.68 0.59 17.39
CA PRO A 480 41.85 1.07 16.65
C PRO A 480 41.40 1.60 15.29
N ARG A 481 41.87 2.80 14.92
CA ARG A 481 41.73 3.35 13.57
C ARG A 481 42.52 2.48 12.58
N GLU A 482 41.99 1.32 12.21
CA GLU A 482 42.34 0.66 10.94
C GLU A 482 41.52 1.32 9.82
N LEU A 483 41.80 2.60 9.58
CA LEU A 483 41.48 3.30 8.35
C LEU A 483 42.79 3.83 7.80
N SER A 484 43.61 2.88 7.36
CA SER A 484 44.64 3.13 6.37
C SER A 484 44.21 2.47 5.07
N LEU A 485 44.10 3.29 4.02
CA LEU A 485 44.22 2.90 2.60
C LEU A 485 43.03 2.17 1.97
N VAL A 486 42.07 2.94 1.45
CA VAL A 486 41.71 2.89 0.02
C VAL A 486 41.52 4.33 -0.44
N GLY A 487 42.36 4.77 -1.37
CA GLY A 487 42.33 6.10 -2.00
C GLY A 487 41.52 6.13 -3.27
#